data_AF-A0A4U8WE62-F1
#
_entry.id   AF-A0A4U8WE62-F1
#
_cell.length_a   1.000
_cell.length_b   1.000
_cell.length_c   1.000
_cell.angle_alpha   90.00
_cell.angle_beta   90.00
_cell.angle_gamma   90.00
#
_symmetry.space_group_name_H-M   'P 1'
#
loop_
_entity.id
_entity.type
_entity.pdbx_description
1 polymer ?
#
loop_
_entity_poly.entity_id
_entity_poly.type
_entity_poly.pdbx_seq_one_letter_code
_entity_poly.pdbx_strand_id
1 'polypeptide(L)'
;MLDQIPYFSFLLSAFIGIGLAAATGFRVFLPMFAVSLASYFQWIPSLETFEWLSTLPALITTGIATLAEILAYYIPVVDNFLDTISVPMATLAGSVLFAGQFSDLGTLPQWGLALIAGGGTAATISSGFAGIRAASTATTAGLGNNLVGTTETAGAGIMAVLAMVAPFIAVVLAILCMILIVFFGRKAWRKLRKTKQIP
;
A
#
# COMPACT_ATOMS: atom_id res chain seq x y z
N MET A 1 -21.90 -4.36 23.19
CA MET A 1 -21.20 -3.70 24.33
C MET A 1 -20.05 -2.78 23.87
N LEU A 2 -19.49 -2.95 22.66
CA LEU A 2 -18.53 -2.00 22.08
C LEU A 2 -19.20 -0.80 21.37
N ASP A 3 -20.52 -0.86 21.14
CA ASP A 3 -21.30 0.19 20.45
C ASP A 3 -21.52 1.46 21.29
N GLN A 4 -21.13 1.46 22.56
CA GLN A 4 -21.11 2.64 23.45
C GLN A 4 -19.79 3.43 23.38
N ILE A 5 -18.88 2.95 22.52
CA ILE A 5 -17.64 3.47 21.97
C ILE A 5 -17.72 4.55 20.88
N PRO A 6 -18.13 5.83 21.07
CA PRO A 6 -18.28 6.77 19.94
C PRO A 6 -17.02 6.91 19.06
N TYR A 7 -15.84 6.65 19.61
CA TYR A 7 -14.55 6.70 18.92
C TYR A 7 -14.04 5.35 18.39
N PHE A 8 -14.67 4.23 18.78
CA PHE A 8 -14.22 2.90 18.40
C PHE A 8 -14.33 2.66 16.89
N SER A 9 -15.41 3.14 16.27
CA SER A 9 -15.60 3.07 14.82
C SER A 9 -14.52 3.85 14.06
N PHE A 10 -14.17 5.05 14.55
CA PHE A 10 -13.08 5.85 13.95
C PHE A 10 -11.72 5.16 14.07
N LEU A 11 -11.46 4.51 15.21
CA LEU A 11 -10.22 3.77 15.42
C LEU A 11 -10.13 2.54 14.49
N LEU A 12 -11.24 1.81 14.33
CA LEU A 12 -11.33 0.67 13.43
C LEU A 12 -11.12 1.10 11.97
N SER A 13 -11.78 2.19 11.54
CA SER A 13 -11.59 2.82 10.23
C SER A 13 -10.15 3.22 9.99
N ALA A 14 -9.49 3.85 10.98
CA ALA A 14 -8.08 4.19 10.90
C ALA A 14 -7.22 2.93 10.69
N PHE A 15 -7.53 1.85 11.39
CA PHE A 15 -6.75 0.63 11.31
C PHE A 15 -6.90 -0.10 9.97
N ILE A 16 -8.13 -0.18 9.46
CA ILE A 16 -8.38 -0.70 8.11
C ILE A 16 -7.65 0.18 7.08
N GLY A 17 -7.76 1.51 7.22
CA GLY A 17 -7.17 2.46 6.29
C GLY A 17 -5.64 2.38 6.26
N ILE A 18 -4.98 2.31 7.42
CA ILE A 18 -3.52 2.12 7.49
C ILE A 18 -3.12 0.76 6.92
N GLY A 19 -3.88 -0.30 7.21
CA GLY A 19 -3.60 -1.64 6.69
C GLY A 19 -3.70 -1.71 5.17
N LEU A 20 -4.75 -1.13 4.59
CA LEU A 20 -4.93 -1.03 3.14
C LEU A 20 -3.89 -0.11 2.49
N ALA A 21 -3.56 1.02 3.12
CA ALA A 21 -2.51 1.91 2.65
C ALA A 21 -1.13 1.22 2.67
N ALA A 22 -0.84 0.47 3.72
CA ALA A 22 0.35 -0.36 3.77
C ALA A 22 0.36 -1.41 2.65
N ALA A 23 -0.76 -2.10 2.41
CA ALA A 23 -0.92 -3.02 1.28
C ALA A 23 -0.61 -2.34 -0.07
N THR A 24 -1.08 -1.09 -0.28
CA THR A 24 -0.80 -0.33 -1.51
C THR A 24 0.68 0.02 -1.70
N GLY A 25 1.44 0.08 -0.60
CA GLY A 25 2.89 0.26 -0.64
C GLY A 25 3.65 -0.97 -1.15
N PHE A 26 3.07 -2.18 -1.04
CA PHE A 26 3.64 -3.38 -1.64
C PHE A 26 3.27 -3.50 -3.12
N ARG A 27 2.00 -3.27 -3.46
CA ARG A 27 1.46 -3.25 -4.83
C ARG A 27 0.35 -2.24 -4.90
N VAL A 28 0.36 -1.37 -5.91
CA VAL A 28 -0.57 -0.25 -6.05
C VAL A 28 -1.99 -0.75 -6.32
N PHE A 29 -2.15 -1.65 -7.29
CA PHE A 29 -3.47 -1.98 -7.85
C PHE A 29 -4.11 -3.18 -7.17
N LEU A 30 -3.32 -4.17 -6.74
CA LEU A 30 -3.84 -5.39 -6.11
C LEU A 30 -4.76 -5.11 -4.90
N PRO A 31 -4.42 -4.21 -3.94
CA PRO A 31 -5.31 -3.89 -2.82
C PRO A 31 -6.56 -3.14 -3.25
N MET A 32 -6.46 -2.23 -4.24
CA MET A 32 -7.64 -1.55 -4.79
C MET A 32 -8.60 -2.54 -5.45
N PHE A 33 -8.07 -3.53 -6.17
CA PHE A 33 -8.86 -4.62 -6.73
C PHE A 33 -9.50 -5.47 -5.64
N ALA A 34 -8.77 -5.82 -4.58
CA ALA A 34 -9.32 -6.59 -3.47
C ALA A 34 -10.49 -5.86 -2.79
N VAL A 35 -10.36 -4.55 -2.55
CA VAL A 35 -11.43 -3.71 -1.99
C VAL A 35 -12.61 -3.60 -2.95
N SER A 36 -12.36 -3.39 -4.24
CA SER A 36 -13.41 -3.33 -5.27
C SER A 36 -14.18 -4.64 -5.38
N LEU A 37 -13.48 -5.78 -5.34
CA LEU A 37 -14.07 -7.12 -5.36
C LEU A 37 -14.94 -7.38 -4.12
N ALA A 38 -14.41 -7.08 -2.93
CA ALA A 38 -15.15 -7.23 -1.68
C ALA A 38 -16.38 -6.33 -1.61
N SER A 39 -16.28 -5.10 -2.14
CA SER A 39 -17.39 -4.16 -2.22
C SER A 39 -18.44 -4.60 -3.25
N TYR A 40 -18.01 -5.10 -4.41
CA TYR A 40 -18.91 -5.60 -5.46
C TYR A 40 -19.76 -6.78 -4.99
N PHE A 41 -19.16 -7.73 -4.25
CA PHE A 41 -19.88 -8.87 -3.66
C PHE A 41 -20.59 -8.55 -2.34
N GLN A 42 -20.59 -7.28 -1.89
CA GLN A 42 -21.24 -6.84 -0.65
C GLN A 42 -20.73 -7.58 0.60
N TRP A 43 -19.46 -8.00 0.59
CA TRP A 43 -18.80 -8.60 1.75
C TRP A 43 -18.44 -7.56 2.81
N ILE A 44 -18.30 -6.30 2.39
CA ILE A 44 -18.01 -5.15 3.23
C ILE A 44 -19.10 -4.11 2.94
N PRO A 45 -19.59 -3.38 3.95
CA PRO A 45 -20.52 -2.29 3.71
C PRO A 45 -19.94 -1.29 2.72
N SER A 46 -20.74 -0.94 1.72
CA SER A 46 -20.38 0.07 0.73
C SER A 46 -20.06 1.39 1.41
N LEU A 47 -18.91 1.96 1.11
CA LEU A 47 -18.51 3.28 1.59
C LEU A 47 -19.25 4.33 0.76
N GLU A 48 -20.20 5.08 1.32
CA GLU A 48 -21.04 6.03 0.57
C GLU A 48 -20.21 6.98 -0.32
N THR A 49 -19.08 7.51 0.19
CA THR A 49 -18.20 8.41 -0.56
C THR A 49 -17.39 7.71 -1.66
N PHE A 50 -17.24 6.38 -1.59
CA PHE A 50 -16.42 5.58 -2.48
C PHE A 50 -17.21 4.47 -3.17
N GLU A 51 -18.52 4.67 -3.34
CA GLU A 51 -19.41 3.71 -4.00
C GLU A 51 -18.94 3.36 -5.42
N TRP A 52 -18.22 4.26 -6.08
CA TRP A 52 -17.61 4.01 -7.39
C TRP A 52 -16.71 2.75 -7.41
N LEU A 53 -16.06 2.40 -6.29
CA LEU A 53 -15.26 1.17 -6.15
C LEU A 53 -16.10 -0.10 -6.15
N SER A 54 -17.40 -0.02 -5.84
CA SER A 54 -18.32 -1.15 -5.87
C SER A 54 -18.93 -1.41 -7.25
N THR A 55 -18.55 -0.64 -8.28
CA THR A 55 -19.12 -0.77 -9.63
C THR A 55 -18.37 -1.81 -10.48
N LEU A 56 -19.08 -2.48 -11.40
CA LEU A 56 -18.47 -3.41 -12.38
C LEU A 56 -17.31 -2.76 -13.17
N PRO A 57 -17.44 -1.52 -13.68
CA PRO A 57 -16.34 -0.85 -14.36
C PRO A 57 -15.10 -0.68 -13.48
N ALA A 58 -15.26 -0.31 -12.19
CA ALA A 58 -14.12 -0.18 -11.27
C ALA A 58 -13.47 -1.54 -10.99
N LEU A 59 -14.27 -2.59 -10.83
CA LEU A 59 -13.77 -3.95 -10.62
C LEU A 59 -12.94 -4.45 -11.81
N ILE A 60 -13.45 -4.28 -13.03
CA ILE A 60 -12.76 -4.68 -14.25
C ILE A 60 -11.48 -3.85 -14.43
N THR A 61 -11.56 -2.54 -14.22
CA THR A 61 -10.41 -1.64 -14.39
C THR A 61 -9.29 -1.96 -13.40
N THR A 62 -9.62 -2.12 -12.11
CA THR A 62 -8.65 -2.47 -11.07
C THR A 62 -8.11 -3.90 -11.25
N GLY A 63 -8.94 -4.83 -11.75
CA GLY A 63 -8.51 -6.19 -12.10
C GLY A 63 -7.52 -6.21 -13.26
N ILE A 64 -7.80 -5.49 -14.35
CA ILE A 64 -6.86 -5.34 -15.48
C ILE A 64 -5.57 -4.66 -15.02
N ALA A 65 -5.68 -3.60 -14.21
CA ALA A 65 -4.51 -2.88 -13.68
C ALA A 65 -3.64 -3.79 -12.80
N THR A 66 -4.25 -4.65 -11.97
CA THR A 66 -3.56 -5.64 -11.15
C THR A 66 -2.87 -6.71 -11.99
N LEU A 67 -3.54 -7.21 -13.04
CA LEU A 67 -2.93 -8.16 -13.97
C LEU A 67 -1.75 -7.52 -14.71
N ALA A 68 -1.91 -6.28 -15.19
CA ALA A 68 -0.83 -5.52 -15.81
C ALA A 68 0.33 -5.31 -14.84
N GLU A 69 0.05 -4.99 -13.58
CA GLU A 69 1.05 -4.80 -12.52
C GLU A 69 1.87 -6.08 -12.25
N ILE A 70 1.23 -7.25 -12.28
CA ILE A 70 1.92 -8.54 -12.11
C ILE A 70 2.71 -8.92 -13.37
N LEU A 71 2.10 -8.74 -14.55
CA LEU A 71 2.71 -9.11 -15.83
C LEU A 71 3.88 -8.21 -16.23
N ALA A 72 3.83 -6.93 -15.86
CA ALA A 72 4.87 -5.97 -16.18
C ALA A 72 6.25 -6.33 -15.61
N TYR A 73 6.30 -7.04 -14.49
CA TYR A 73 7.56 -7.53 -13.90
C TYR A 73 8.26 -8.59 -14.77
N TYR A 74 7.57 -9.17 -15.75
CA TYR A 74 8.17 -10.07 -16.71
C TYR A 74 8.73 -9.35 -17.95
N ILE A 75 8.47 -8.04 -18.11
CA ILE A 75 8.89 -7.23 -19.26
C ILE A 75 9.83 -6.10 -18.80
N PRO A 76 11.16 -6.19 -19.03
CA PRO A 76 12.16 -5.31 -18.42
C PRO A 76 11.97 -3.79 -18.64
N VAL A 77 11.39 -3.39 -19.78
CA VAL A 77 11.11 -1.97 -20.10
C VAL A 77 9.91 -1.46 -19.32
N VAL A 78 8.88 -2.29 -19.17
CA VAL A 78 7.64 -1.93 -18.46
C VAL A 78 7.90 -1.91 -16.96
N ASP A 79 8.68 -2.86 -16.45
CA ASP A 79 9.14 -2.94 -15.07
C ASP A 79 9.85 -1.65 -14.63
N ASN A 80 10.86 -1.17 -15.38
CA ASN A 80 11.57 0.06 -15.04
C ASN A 80 10.66 1.31 -15.01
N PHE A 81 9.69 1.39 -15.93
CA PHE A 81 8.75 2.50 -15.94
C PHE A 81 7.81 2.45 -14.73
N LEU A 82 7.22 1.28 -14.46
CA LEU A 82 6.35 1.09 -13.31
C LEU A 82 7.09 1.35 -11.99
N ASP A 83 8.35 0.94 -11.89
CA ASP A 83 9.17 1.15 -10.70
C ASP A 83 9.37 2.62 -10.40
N THR A 84 9.57 3.43 -11.44
CA THR A 84 9.75 4.88 -11.32
C THR A 84 8.49 5.56 -10.80
N ILE A 85 7.30 5.12 -11.24
CA ILE A 85 6.01 5.72 -10.86
C ILE A 85 5.32 5.01 -9.69
N SER A 86 5.85 3.88 -9.23
CA SER A 86 5.23 3.03 -8.21
C SER A 86 5.02 3.78 -6.90
N VAL A 87 6.03 4.51 -6.42
CA VAL A 87 5.95 5.28 -5.16
C VAL A 87 4.87 6.37 -5.21
N PRO A 88 4.83 7.29 -6.19
CA PRO A 88 3.77 8.29 -6.24
C PRO A 88 2.39 7.64 -6.45
N MET A 89 2.28 6.60 -7.27
CA MET A 89 1.00 5.91 -7.45
C MET A 89 0.52 5.20 -6.17
N ALA A 90 1.41 4.52 -5.45
CA ALA A 90 1.12 3.90 -4.16
C ALA A 90 0.66 4.95 -3.15
N THR A 91 1.31 6.11 -3.13
CA THR A 91 0.94 7.23 -2.25
C THR A 91 -0.49 7.71 -2.53
N LEU A 92 -0.85 7.86 -3.80
CA LEU A 92 -2.20 8.27 -4.20
C LEU A 92 -3.24 7.18 -3.88
N ALA A 93 -2.96 5.93 -4.25
CA ALA A 93 -3.85 4.79 -4.00
C ALA A 93 -4.08 4.58 -2.48
N GLY A 94 -3.01 4.62 -1.68
CA GLY A 94 -3.09 4.48 -0.23
C GLY A 94 -3.83 5.64 0.44
N SER A 95 -3.68 6.87 -0.08
CA SER A 95 -4.47 8.01 0.38
C SER A 95 -5.95 7.81 0.08
N VAL A 96 -6.28 7.37 -1.14
CA VAL A 96 -7.66 7.11 -1.58
C VAL A 96 -8.32 6.02 -0.72
N LEU A 97 -7.65 4.88 -0.53
CA LEU A 97 -8.18 3.79 0.30
C LEU A 97 -8.32 4.20 1.77
N PHE A 98 -7.39 4.99 2.31
CA PHE A 98 -7.52 5.51 3.66
C PHE A 98 -8.69 6.50 3.78
N ALA A 99 -8.83 7.43 2.83
CA ALA A 99 -9.94 8.38 2.77
C ALA A 99 -11.29 7.66 2.71
N GLY A 100 -11.32 6.49 2.05
CA GLY A 100 -12.44 5.58 2.00
C GLY A 100 -13.02 5.20 3.35
N GLN A 101 -12.17 5.06 4.36
CA GLN A 101 -12.60 4.59 5.67
C GLN A 101 -13.30 5.65 6.52
N PHE A 102 -13.30 6.91 6.09
CA PHE A 102 -13.88 8.03 6.83
C PHE A 102 -14.90 8.77 5.96
N SER A 103 -16.18 8.40 6.08
CA SER A 103 -17.31 9.06 5.40
C SER A 103 -17.79 10.32 6.11
N ASP A 104 -17.65 10.36 7.45
CA ASP A 104 -18.32 11.37 8.28
C ASP A 104 -17.37 12.49 8.76
N LEU A 105 -16.11 12.43 8.32
CA LEU A 105 -15.15 13.51 8.56
C LEU A 105 -15.36 14.61 7.52
N GLY A 106 -15.28 15.87 7.95
CA GLY A 106 -15.22 16.99 7.00
C GLY A 106 -14.08 16.81 5.99
N THR A 107 -14.23 17.40 4.80
CA THR A 107 -13.32 17.20 3.66
C THR A 107 -11.85 17.47 4.00
N LEU A 108 -11.56 18.54 4.75
CA LEU A 108 -10.20 18.91 5.12
C LEU A 108 -9.56 17.88 6.08
N PRO A 109 -10.16 17.50 7.23
CA PRO A 109 -9.64 16.42 8.07
C PRO A 109 -9.49 15.07 7.35
N GLN A 110 -10.48 14.68 6.52
CA GLN A 110 -10.47 13.41 5.79
C GLN A 110 -9.25 13.31 4.88
N TRP A 111 -9.05 14.31 4.00
CA TRP A 111 -7.92 14.31 3.07
C TRP A 111 -6.58 14.60 3.76
N GLY A 112 -6.58 15.39 4.84
CA GLY A 112 -5.38 15.61 5.65
C GLY A 112 -4.86 14.30 6.26
N LEU A 113 -5.75 13.51 6.88
CA LEU A 113 -5.40 12.19 7.41
C LEU A 113 -5.08 11.20 6.29
N ALA A 114 -5.83 11.22 5.19
CA ALA A 114 -5.58 10.37 4.05
C ALA A 114 -4.17 10.55 3.47
N LEU A 115 -3.73 11.80 3.26
CA LEU A 115 -2.40 12.08 2.72
C LEU A 115 -1.29 11.74 3.72
N ILE A 116 -1.48 12.08 5.00
CA ILE A 116 -0.46 11.87 6.03
C ILE A 116 -0.37 10.40 6.43
N ALA A 117 -1.48 9.82 6.88
CA ALA A 117 -1.52 8.45 7.39
C ALA A 117 -1.63 7.42 6.25
N GLY A 118 -2.50 7.63 5.26
CA GLY A 118 -2.61 6.74 4.11
C GLY A 118 -1.40 6.87 3.19
N GLY A 119 -1.25 8.02 2.54
CA GLY A 119 -0.17 8.32 1.61
C GLY A 119 1.22 8.14 2.23
N GLY A 120 1.45 8.65 3.45
CA GLY A 120 2.72 8.48 4.14
C GLY A 120 3.08 7.02 4.44
N THR A 121 2.09 6.20 4.82
CA THR A 121 2.30 4.75 5.02
C THR A 121 2.66 4.07 3.70
N ALA A 122 1.88 4.31 2.65
CA ALA A 122 2.10 3.71 1.33
C ALA A 122 3.43 4.15 0.69
N ALA A 123 3.81 5.42 0.84
CA ALA A 123 5.09 5.95 0.37
C ALA A 123 6.28 5.32 1.11
N THR A 124 6.18 5.18 2.43
CA THR A 124 7.23 4.55 3.24
C THR A 124 7.41 3.08 2.83
N ILE A 125 6.31 2.34 2.90
CA ILE A 125 5.95 1.20 2.04
C ILE A 125 6.84 0.92 0.82
N SER A 126 6.40 1.58 -0.25
CA SER A 126 6.90 1.44 -1.61
C SER A 126 8.35 1.90 -1.75
N SER A 127 8.76 2.96 -1.06
CA SER A 127 10.16 3.42 -1.09
C SER A 127 11.14 2.38 -0.52
N GLY A 128 10.71 1.61 0.50
CA GLY A 128 11.49 0.51 1.04
C GLY A 128 11.73 -0.59 0.00
N PHE A 129 10.69 -0.99 -0.72
CA PHE A 129 10.78 -2.00 -1.76
C PHE A 129 11.53 -1.53 -3.00
N ALA A 130 11.35 -0.28 -3.42
CA ALA A 130 12.16 0.33 -4.47
C ALA A 130 13.66 0.28 -4.11
N GLY A 131 14.01 0.52 -2.84
CA GLY A 131 15.37 0.36 -2.33
C GLY A 131 15.87 -1.09 -2.36
N ILE A 132 15.03 -2.06 -1.98
CA ILE A 132 15.36 -3.50 -2.04
C ILE A 132 15.62 -3.93 -3.48
N ARG A 133 14.79 -3.50 -4.42
CA ARG A 133 14.95 -3.81 -5.85
C ARG A 133 16.21 -3.16 -6.42
N ALA A 134 16.49 -1.90 -6.10
CA ALA A 134 17.74 -1.26 -6.50
C ALA A 134 18.98 -2.04 -6.00
N ALA A 135 18.95 -2.51 -4.75
CA ALA A 135 20.02 -3.34 -4.19
C ALA A 135 20.10 -4.73 -4.85
N SER A 136 18.96 -5.36 -5.14
CA SER A 136 18.86 -6.65 -5.83
C SER A 136 19.41 -6.56 -7.26
N THR A 137 19.03 -5.54 -8.03
CA THR A 137 19.57 -5.26 -9.37
C THR A 137 21.09 -5.11 -9.33
N ALA A 138 21.61 -4.33 -8.37
CA ALA A 138 23.05 -4.09 -8.24
C ALA A 138 23.86 -5.34 -7.85
N THR A 139 23.27 -6.28 -7.11
CA THR A 139 23.98 -7.46 -6.56
C THR A 139 23.77 -8.74 -7.36
N THR A 140 22.63 -8.87 -8.05
CA THR A 140 22.22 -10.11 -8.75
C THR A 140 21.99 -9.91 -10.25
N ALA A 141 22.35 -8.74 -10.79
CA ALA A 141 22.05 -8.35 -12.17
C ALA A 141 20.54 -8.45 -12.54
N GLY A 142 19.66 -8.27 -11.54
CA GLY A 142 18.20 -8.27 -11.72
C GLY A 142 17.51 -9.63 -11.55
N LEU A 143 18.25 -10.73 -11.42
CA LEU A 143 17.64 -12.06 -11.21
C LEU A 143 16.84 -12.16 -9.90
N GLY A 144 17.24 -11.42 -8.87
CA GLY A 144 16.52 -11.35 -7.60
C GLY A 144 15.20 -10.58 -7.65
N ASN A 145 14.96 -9.75 -8.67
CA ASN A 145 13.78 -8.87 -8.71
C ASN A 145 12.48 -9.67 -8.86
N ASN A 146 12.50 -10.82 -9.52
CA ASN A 146 11.32 -11.69 -9.63
C ASN A 146 10.90 -12.25 -8.26
N LEU A 147 11.86 -12.58 -7.40
CA LEU A 147 11.58 -13.03 -6.03
C LEU A 147 10.99 -11.88 -5.21
N VAL A 148 11.58 -10.68 -5.29
CA VAL A 148 11.06 -9.50 -4.60
C VAL A 148 9.64 -9.19 -5.07
N GLY A 149 9.41 -9.14 -6.38
CA GLY A 149 8.09 -8.91 -6.99
C GLY A 149 7.03 -9.93 -6.56
N THR A 150 7.41 -11.20 -6.41
CA THR A 150 6.51 -12.25 -5.90
C THR A 150 6.17 -12.02 -4.43
N THR A 151 7.16 -11.67 -3.61
CA THR A 151 6.93 -11.34 -2.18
C THR A 151 6.09 -10.08 -2.01
N GLU A 152 6.25 -9.09 -2.88
CA GLU A 152 5.42 -7.88 -2.92
C GLU A 152 3.96 -8.24 -3.21
N THR A 153 3.70 -9.06 -4.25
CA THR A 153 2.33 -9.46 -4.61
C THR A 153 1.67 -10.31 -3.52
N ALA A 154 2.38 -11.30 -2.98
CA ALA A 154 1.86 -12.13 -1.90
C ALA A 154 1.61 -11.30 -0.63
N GLY A 155 2.56 -10.44 -0.26
CA GLY A 155 2.46 -9.53 0.87
C GLY A 155 1.29 -8.56 0.74
N ALA A 156 1.12 -7.94 -0.42
CA ALA A 156 0.00 -7.04 -0.71
C ALA A 156 -1.36 -7.74 -0.57
N GLY A 157 -1.49 -8.97 -1.10
CA GLY A 157 -2.73 -9.73 -1.03
C GLY A 157 -3.08 -10.14 0.39
N ILE A 158 -2.10 -10.68 1.12
CA ILE A 158 -2.26 -11.05 2.55
C ILE A 158 -2.61 -9.81 3.37
N MET A 159 -1.90 -8.70 3.16
CA MET A 159 -2.09 -7.46 3.89
C MET A 159 -3.47 -6.85 3.62
N ALA A 160 -3.93 -6.85 2.37
CA ALA A 160 -5.26 -6.34 2.02
C ALA A 160 -6.37 -7.16 2.70
N VAL A 161 -6.27 -8.50 2.65
CA VAL A 161 -7.24 -9.38 3.32
C VAL A 161 -7.19 -9.21 4.83
N LEU A 162 -6.00 -9.14 5.43
CA LEU A 162 -5.84 -8.90 6.87
C LEU A 162 -6.39 -7.53 7.27
N ALA A 163 -6.20 -6.49 6.47
CA ALA A 163 -6.74 -5.17 6.76
C ALA A 163 -8.27 -5.17 6.84
N MET A 164 -8.94 -5.98 6.01
CA MET A 164 -10.40 -6.11 6.00
C MET A 164 -10.92 -7.04 7.11
N VAL A 165 -10.25 -8.16 7.39
CA VAL A 165 -10.73 -9.20 8.32
C VAL A 165 -10.25 -8.99 9.75
N ALA A 166 -8.99 -8.56 9.92
CA ALA A 166 -8.34 -8.40 11.22
C ALA A 166 -7.52 -7.09 11.27
N PRO A 167 -8.18 -5.91 11.33
CA PRO A 167 -7.53 -4.61 11.19
C PRO A 167 -6.40 -4.35 12.20
N PHE A 168 -6.56 -4.87 13.42
CA PHE A 168 -5.54 -4.76 14.47
C PHE A 168 -4.22 -5.44 14.08
N ILE A 169 -4.30 -6.65 13.52
CA ILE A 169 -3.12 -7.40 13.07
C ILE A 169 -2.47 -6.66 11.90
N ALA A 170 -3.29 -6.18 10.96
CA ALA A 170 -2.82 -5.42 9.81
C ALA A 170 -2.04 -4.16 10.24
N VAL A 171 -2.54 -3.37 11.18
CA VAL A 171 -1.81 -2.19 11.68
C VAL A 171 -0.50 -2.55 12.34
N VAL A 172 -0.46 -3.59 13.17
CA VAL A 172 0.78 -4.02 13.83
C VAL A 172 1.83 -4.40 12.77
N LEU A 173 1.42 -5.14 11.73
CA LEU A 173 2.30 -5.50 10.62
C LEU A 173 2.72 -4.27 9.79
N ALA A 174 1.81 -3.33 9.51
CA ALA A 174 2.12 -2.09 8.80
C ALA A 174 3.19 -1.27 9.54
N ILE A 175 2.99 -1.06 10.85
CA ILE A 175 3.93 -0.33 11.70
C ILE A 175 5.27 -1.06 11.76
N LEU A 176 5.27 -2.39 11.91
CA LEU A 176 6.49 -3.19 11.90
C LEU A 176 7.26 -2.99 10.59
N CYS A 177 6.59 -3.13 9.44
CA CYS A 177 7.19 -2.92 8.13
C CYS A 177 7.77 -1.50 8.00
N MET A 178 7.04 -0.47 8.42
CA MET A 178 7.54 0.90 8.41
C MET A 178 8.79 1.08 9.27
N ILE A 179 8.79 0.53 10.49
CA ILE A 179 9.95 0.59 11.40
C ILE A 179 11.16 -0.07 10.74
N LEU A 180 10.99 -1.26 10.16
CA LEU A 180 12.06 -1.97 9.48
C LEU A 180 12.61 -1.15 8.31
N ILE A 181 11.75 -0.64 7.43
CA ILE A 181 12.15 0.17 6.27
C ILE A 181 12.89 1.43 6.71
N VAL A 182 12.36 2.19 7.68
CA VAL A 182 13.00 3.42 8.16
C VAL A 182 14.32 3.12 8.86
N PHE A 183 14.40 2.06 9.67
CA PHE A 183 15.60 1.69 10.40
C PHE A 183 16.72 1.24 9.45
N PHE A 184 16.43 0.31 8.54
CA PHE A 184 17.40 -0.19 7.56
C PHE A 184 17.75 0.87 6.52
N GLY A 185 16.78 1.66 6.05
CA GLY A 185 17.01 2.78 5.15
C GLY A 185 17.92 3.84 5.75
N ARG A 186 17.70 4.23 7.01
CA ARG A 186 18.60 5.14 7.74
C ARG A 186 20.00 4.55 7.90
N LYS A 187 20.13 3.25 8.20
CA LYS A 187 21.42 2.57 8.34
C LYS A 187 22.18 2.55 7.01
N ALA A 188 21.51 2.25 5.91
CA ALA A 188 22.08 2.27 4.57
C ALA A 188 22.53 3.69 4.16
N TRP A 189 21.68 4.69 4.37
CA TRP A 189 22.02 6.08 4.04
C TRP A 189 23.20 6.60 4.86
N ARG A 190 23.27 6.27 6.15
CA ARG A 190 24.43 6.62 7.01
C ARG A 190 25.73 5.97 6.52
N LYS A 191 25.70 4.73 6.04
CA LYS A 191 26.89 4.07 5.46
C LYS A 191 27.35 4.78 4.20
N LEU A 192 26.45 5.06 3.27
CA LEU A 192 26.77 5.79 2.02
C LEU A 192 27.36 7.18 2.29
N ARG A 193 26.82 7.89 3.29
CA ARG A 193 27.32 9.22 3.67
C ARG A 193 28.72 9.19 4.30
N LYS A 194 29.07 8.11 5.00
CA LYS A 194 30.43 7.90 5.53
C LYS A 194 31.44 7.56 4.44
N THR A 195 31.05 6.81 3.40
CA THR A 195 31.95 6.47 2.29
C THR A 195 32.30 7.69 1.43
N LYS A 196 31.40 8.67 1.31
CA LYS A 196 31.68 9.97 0.64
C LYS A 196 32.63 10.90 1.42
N GLN A 197 33.02 10.56 2.65
CA GLN A 197 33.92 11.36 3.50
C GLN A 197 35.37 10.83 3.52
N ILE A 198 35.71 9.88 2.64
CA ILE A 198 37.10 9.45 2.47
C ILE A 198 37.70 10.31 1.34
N PRO A 199 38.76 11.09 1.59
CA PRO A 199 39.35 12.02 0.62
C PRO A 199 39.98 11.31 -0.59
#